data_AF-A0AAN4YH76-F1
#
_entry.id   AF-A0AAN4YH76-F1
#
_cell.length_a   1.000
_cell.length_b   1.000
_cell.length_c   1.000
_cell.angle_alpha   90.00
_cell.angle_beta   90.00
_cell.angle_gamma   90.00
#
_symmetry.space_group_name_H-M   'P 1'
#
loop_
_entity.id
_entity.type
_entity.pdbx_description
1 polymer ?
#
loop_
_entity_poly.entity_id
_entity_poly.type
_entity_poly.pdbx_seq_one_letter_code
_entity_poly.pdbx_strand_id
1 'polypeptide(L)'
;MTNHKQGTAWANTEYRTYEFSSEAHKTDVEGHELEGEDATLVETISSRERRGKEGPAPDREAQKALYKKGIQGWDDQGLQLSTAERKAAKVPEGKEVDGVRV
;
A
#
# COMPACT_ATOMS: atom_id res chain seq x y z
N MET A 1 23.43 20.51 -9.20
CA MET A 1 23.26 19.66 -8.00
C MET A 1 22.48 18.43 -8.41
N THR A 2 23.13 17.27 -8.51
CA THR A 2 22.49 16.00 -8.86
C THR A 2 21.72 15.50 -7.64
N ASN A 3 20.41 15.70 -7.64
CA ASN A 3 19.54 15.25 -6.55
C ASN A 3 19.40 13.71 -6.65
N HIS A 4 20.28 12.99 -5.96
CA HIS A 4 20.21 11.54 -5.83
C HIS A 4 18.97 11.21 -4.99
N LYS A 5 17.83 10.95 -5.64
CA LYS A 5 16.62 10.47 -4.97
C LYS A 5 16.84 9.00 -4.59
N GLN A 6 17.51 8.77 -3.45
CA GLN A 6 17.73 7.42 -2.94
C GLN A 6 16.46 6.93 -2.26
N GLY A 7 15.93 5.79 -2.71
CA GLY A 7 14.87 5.07 -2.02
C GLY A 7 15.30 4.82 -0.57
N THR A 8 14.46 5.20 0.38
CA THR A 8 14.75 5.18 1.82
C THR A 8 14.62 3.80 2.46
N ALA A 9 14.71 2.73 1.65
CA ALA A 9 14.26 1.38 1.96
C ALA A 9 14.66 0.91 3.37
N TRP A 10 15.95 0.67 3.60
CA TRP A 10 16.45 0.18 4.90
C TRP A 10 16.48 1.26 5.99
N ALA A 11 16.60 2.53 5.61
CA ALA A 11 16.64 3.64 6.58
C ALA A 11 15.31 3.80 7.34
N ASN A 12 14.20 3.31 6.77
CA ASN A 12 12.85 3.42 7.34
C ASN A 12 12.31 2.10 7.92
N THR A 13 13.15 1.07 8.05
CA THR A 13 12.70 -0.18 8.65
C THR A 13 12.48 0.01 10.15
N GLU A 14 11.25 -0.20 10.59
CA GLU A 14 10.83 -0.01 11.98
C GLU A 14 9.97 -1.19 12.45
N TYR A 15 10.07 -1.52 13.73
CA TYR A 15 9.18 -2.50 14.35
C TYR A 15 7.79 -1.90 14.54
N ARG A 16 6.76 -2.62 14.09
CA ARG A 16 5.35 -2.24 14.23
C ARG A 16 4.53 -3.40 14.78
N THR A 17 3.55 -3.09 15.60
CA THR A 17 2.59 -4.06 16.15
C THR A 17 1.21 -3.81 15.56
N TYR A 18 0.53 -4.88 15.16
CA TYR A 18 -0.78 -4.83 14.50
C TYR A 18 -1.78 -5.73 15.20
N GLU A 19 -3.06 -5.40 15.02
CA GLU A 19 -4.20 -6.23 15.39
C GLU A 19 -5.15 -6.39 14.20
N PHE A 20 -5.95 -7.45 14.21
CA PHE A 20 -7.00 -7.63 13.21
C PHE A 20 -8.15 -6.66 13.50
N SER A 21 -8.58 -5.94 12.47
CA SER A 21 -9.82 -5.18 12.49
C SER A 21 -11.02 -6.13 12.46
N SER A 22 -12.09 -5.75 13.13
CA SER A 22 -13.41 -6.38 12.98
C SER A 22 -14.16 -5.88 11.73
N GLU A 23 -13.64 -4.88 11.03
CA GLU A 23 -14.25 -4.33 9.84
C GLU A 23 -14.00 -5.21 8.61
N ALA A 24 -15.08 -5.50 7.88
CA ALA A 24 -15.02 -6.12 6.57
C ALA A 24 -14.98 -5.03 5.48
N HIS A 25 -13.99 -5.12 4.59
CA HIS A 25 -13.88 -4.24 3.43
C HIS A 25 -14.18 -5.02 2.16
N LYS A 26 -14.98 -4.44 1.27
CA LYS A 26 -15.32 -5.00 -0.05
C LYS A 26 -14.47 -4.44 -1.17
N THR A 27 -13.64 -3.45 -0.87
CA THR A 27 -12.78 -2.80 -1.85
C THR A 27 -11.37 -2.63 -1.30
N ASP A 28 -10.37 -2.72 -2.18
CA ASP A 28 -8.98 -2.40 -1.85
C ASP A 28 -8.77 -0.89 -1.60
N VAL A 29 -7.52 -0.48 -1.35
CA VAL A 29 -7.16 0.94 -1.15
C VAL A 29 -7.17 1.78 -2.43
N GLU A 30 -7.28 1.13 -3.60
CA GLU A 30 -7.46 1.79 -4.90
C GLU A 30 -8.94 1.97 -5.26
N GLY A 31 -9.83 1.21 -4.61
CA GLY A 31 -11.27 1.20 -4.82
C GLY A 31 -11.77 0.05 -5.70
N HIS A 32 -10.93 -0.94 -6.01
CA HIS A 32 -11.37 -2.12 -6.76
C HIS A 32 -12.12 -3.09 -5.86
N GLU A 33 -13.17 -3.72 -6.38
CA GLU A 33 -13.90 -4.77 -5.66
C GLU A 33 -13.00 -5.99 -5.40
N LEU A 34 -13.15 -6.56 -4.22
CA LEU A 34 -12.45 -7.77 -3.81
C LEU A 34 -13.31 -9.00 -4.12
N GLU A 35 -12.68 -10.10 -4.54
CA GLU A 35 -13.37 -11.39 -4.74
C GLU A 35 -13.79 -12.06 -3.41
N GLY A 36 -13.47 -11.44 -2.26
CA GLY A 36 -13.77 -11.92 -0.92
C GLY A 36 -13.57 -10.83 0.15
N GLU A 37 -13.54 -11.24 1.42
CA GLU A 37 -13.29 -10.34 2.55
C GLU A 37 -11.80 -10.30 2.88
N ASP A 38 -11.19 -9.11 2.82
CA ASP A 38 -9.81 -8.91 3.28
C ASP A 38 -9.75 -8.88 4.81
N ALA A 39 -8.82 -9.67 5.38
CA ALA A 39 -8.43 -9.53 6.77
C ALA A 39 -7.62 -8.24 6.95
N THR A 40 -8.26 -7.20 7.49
CA THR A 40 -7.64 -5.89 7.65
C THR A 40 -6.82 -5.84 8.93
N LEU A 41 -5.58 -5.36 8.84
CA LEU A 41 -4.70 -5.11 9.97
C LEU A 41 -4.64 -3.62 10.29
N VAL A 42 -4.74 -3.27 11.57
CA VAL A 42 -4.60 -1.89 12.06
C VAL A 42 -3.41 -1.83 13.00
N GLU A 43 -2.54 -0.83 12.81
CA GLU A 43 -1.42 -0.61 13.72
C GLU A 43 -1.96 -0.19 15.10
N THR A 44 -1.47 -0.84 16.16
CA THR A 44 -1.94 -0.54 17.52
C THR A 44 -1.53 0.86 17.95
N ILE A 45 -2.32 1.47 18.84
CA ILE A 45 -2.02 2.79 19.43
C ILE A 45 -0.63 2.78 20.09
N SER A 46 -0.32 1.74 20.86
CA SER A 46 0.98 1.61 21.54
C SER A 46 2.16 1.50 20.56
N SER A 47 1.97 0.88 19.39
CA SER A 47 2.98 0.87 18.32
C SER A 47 3.23 2.26 17.77
N ARG A 48 2.16 3.03 17.54
CA ARG A 48 2.23 4.41 17.02
C ARG A 48 2.93 5.35 18.00
N GLU A 49 2.57 5.27 19.28
CA GLU A 49 3.17 6.08 20.35
C GLU A 49 4.68 5.87 20.46
N ARG A 50 5.16 4.62 20.39
CA ARG A 50 6.61 4.30 20.39
C ARG A 50 7.37 4.93 19.23
N ARG A 51 6.67 5.29 18.14
CA ARG A 51 7.23 5.92 16.93
C ARG A 51 6.99 7.44 16.89
N GLY A 52 6.52 8.02 18.00
CA GLY A 52 6.18 9.44 18.08
C GLY A 52 5.02 9.83 17.16
N LYS A 53 4.08 8.91 16.90
CA LYS A 53 2.84 9.19 16.17
C LYS A 53 1.70 9.32 17.16
N GLU A 54 0.97 10.42 17.03
CA GLU A 54 -0.19 10.70 17.88
C GLU A 54 -1.46 10.05 17.30
N GLY A 55 -2.36 9.68 18.22
CA GLY A 55 -3.71 9.22 17.90
C GLY A 55 -3.79 7.84 17.23
N PRO A 56 -5.01 7.41 16.90
CA PRO A 56 -5.25 6.14 16.19
C PRO A 56 -4.67 6.17 14.77
N ALA A 57 -4.61 4.99 14.14
CA ALA A 57 -4.34 4.92 12.71
C ALA A 57 -5.41 5.73 11.93
N PRO A 58 -5.07 6.34 10.78
CA PRO A 58 -6.06 7.00 9.93
C PRO A 58 -7.17 6.02 9.53
N ASP A 59 -8.39 6.52 9.37
CA ASP A 59 -9.51 5.72 8.86
C ASP A 59 -9.30 5.30 7.39
N ARG A 60 -10.18 4.44 6.87
CA ARG A 60 -10.06 3.86 5.53
C ARG A 60 -10.02 4.93 4.42
N GLU A 61 -10.82 5.99 4.50
CA GLU A 61 -10.84 7.03 3.48
C GLU A 61 -9.57 7.90 3.53
N ALA A 62 -9.09 8.23 4.73
CA ALA A 62 -7.81 8.88 4.92
C ALA A 62 -6.65 8.01 4.42
N GLN A 63 -6.67 6.69 4.67
CA GLN A 63 -5.68 5.75 4.15
C GLN A 63 -5.67 5.73 2.62
N LYS A 64 -6.82 5.70 1.95
CA LYS A 64 -6.93 5.80 0.49
C LYS A 64 -6.31 7.09 -0.04
N ALA A 65 -6.59 8.22 0.61
CA ALA A 65 -6.02 9.51 0.23
C ALA A 65 -4.49 9.56 0.41
N LEU A 66 -3.99 9.03 1.54
CA LEU A 66 -2.55 8.94 1.82
C LEU A 66 -1.84 8.00 0.84
N TYR A 67 -2.45 6.88 0.48
CA TYR A 67 -1.95 5.94 -0.53
C TYR A 67 -1.74 6.66 -1.87
N LYS A 68 -2.79 7.32 -2.39
CA LYS A 68 -2.72 8.06 -3.67
C LYS A 68 -1.63 9.14 -3.64
N LYS A 69 -1.50 9.87 -2.52
CA LYS A 69 -0.46 10.88 -2.34
C LYS A 69 0.95 10.26 -2.34
N GLY A 70 1.13 9.13 -1.66
CA GLY A 70 2.40 8.39 -1.63
C GLY A 70 2.81 7.89 -3.01
N ILE A 71 1.87 7.28 -3.73
CA ILE A 71 2.05 6.80 -5.11
C ILE A 71 2.45 7.96 -6.04
N GLN A 72 1.71 9.08 -6.03
CA GLN A 72 2.07 10.24 -6.83
C GLN A 72 3.46 10.77 -6.46
N GLY A 73 3.76 10.84 -5.16
CA GLY A 73 5.08 11.28 -4.69
C GLY A 73 6.20 10.37 -5.15
N TRP A 74 5.99 9.06 -5.32
CA TRP A 74 6.98 8.16 -5.90
C TRP A 74 7.08 8.29 -7.43
N ASP A 75 5.96 8.50 -8.13
CA ASP A 75 5.92 8.76 -9.58
C ASP A 75 6.73 10.04 -9.92
N ASP A 76 6.52 11.13 -9.17
CA ASP A 76 7.25 12.40 -9.33
C ASP A 76 8.77 12.28 -9.04
N GLN A 77 9.17 11.16 -8.43
CA GLN A 77 10.57 10.85 -8.12
C GLN A 77 11.18 9.82 -9.08
N GLY A 78 10.40 9.21 -9.98
CA GLY A 78 10.84 8.11 -10.84
C GLY A 78 11.24 6.87 -10.05
N LEU A 79 10.72 6.70 -8.83
CA LEU A 79 11.04 5.57 -7.94
C LEU A 79 10.20 4.32 -8.23
N GLN A 80 9.17 4.46 -9.06
CA GLN A 80 8.34 3.39 -9.56
C GLN A 80 7.92 3.70 -11.00
N LEU A 81 7.43 2.68 -11.69
CA LEU A 81 6.72 2.86 -12.95
C LEU A 81 5.54 3.81 -12.73
N SER A 82 5.38 4.78 -13.62
CA SER A 82 4.22 5.67 -13.61
C SER A 82 2.92 4.87 -13.60
N THR A 83 1.82 5.50 -13.18
CA THR A 83 0.49 4.88 -13.25
C THR A 83 0.17 4.32 -14.65
N ALA A 84 0.59 5.00 -15.73
CA ALA A 84 0.41 4.53 -17.10
C ALA A 84 1.25 3.29 -17.42
N GLU A 85 2.52 3.29 -17.02
CA GLU A 85 3.43 2.15 -17.21
C GLU A 85 3.00 0.93 -16.40
N ARG A 86 2.48 1.11 -15.17
CA ARG A 86 1.90 0.00 -14.38
C ARG A 86 0.68 -0.61 -15.04
N LYS A 87 -0.20 0.21 -15.61
CA LYS A 87 -1.35 -0.29 -16.37
C LYS A 87 -0.92 -1.05 -17.62
N ALA A 88 0.09 -0.57 -18.33
CA ALA A 88 0.65 -1.25 -19.50
C ALA A 88 1.40 -2.55 -19.15
N ALA A 89 2.06 -2.60 -17.99
CA ALA A 89 2.78 -3.77 -17.49
C ALA A 89 1.86 -4.81 -16.83
N LYS A 90 0.56 -4.51 -16.66
CA LYS A 90 -0.41 -5.46 -16.11
C LYS A 90 -0.55 -6.63 -17.09
N VAL A 91 0.02 -7.77 -16.73
CA VAL A 91 -0.14 -9.01 -17.51
C VAL A 91 -1.63 -9.35 -17.51
N PRO A 92 -2.23 -9.70 -18.66
CA PRO A 92 -3.62 -10.14 -18.71
C PRO A 92 -3.90 -11.21 -17.66
N GLU A 93 -5.05 -11.13 -17.02
CA GLU A 93 -5.57 -12.23 -16.21
C GLU A 93 -5.73 -13.44 -17.13
N GLY A 94 -4.88 -14.44 -16.90
CA GLY A 94 -4.86 -15.70 -17.62
C GLY A 94 -5.17 -16.82 -16.63
N LYS A 95 -5.81 -17.89 -17.10
CA LYS A 95 -6.11 -19.04 -16.26
C LYS A 95 -4.82 -19.84 -16.10
N GLU A 96 -4.44 -20.21 -14.88
CA GLU A 96 -3.43 -21.24 -14.72
C GLU A 96 -4.05 -22.59 -15.08
N VAL A 97 -3.45 -23.26 -16.08
CA VAL A 97 -3.76 -24.63 -16.47
C VAL A 97 -2.45 -25.40 -16.45
N ASP A 98 -2.35 -26.42 -15.60
CA ASP A 98 -1.15 -27.27 -15.43
C ASP A 98 0.14 -26.48 -15.16
N GLY A 99 0.05 -25.38 -14.40
CA GLY A 99 1.21 -24.54 -14.04
C GLY A 99 1.68 -23.59 -15.14
N VAL A 100 0.93 -23.47 -16.24
CA VAL A 100 1.16 -22.49 -17.31
C VAL A 100 0.01 -21.51 -17.34
N ARG A 101 0.33 -20.21 -17.38
CA ARG A 101 -0.65 -19.13 -17.52
C ARG A 101 -1.01 -18.94 -18.99
N VAL A 102 -2.28 -19.17 -19.33
CA VAL A 102 -2.87 -19.03 -20.69
C VAL A 102 -3.94 -17.95 -20.73
#